data_AF-A0AAU1Y4W9-F1
#
_entry.id   AF-A0AAU1Y4W9-F1
#
_cell.length_a   1.000
_cell.length_b   1.000
_cell.length_c   1.000
_cell.angle_alpha   90.00
_cell.angle_beta   90.00
_cell.angle_gamma   90.00
#
_symmetry.space_group_name_H-M   'P 1'
#
loop_
_entity.id
_entity.type
_entity.pdbx_description
1 polymer ?
#
loop_
_entity_poly.entity_id
_entity_poly.type
_entity_poly.pdbx_seq_one_letter_code
_entity_poly.pdbx_strand_id
1 'polypeptide(L)'
;MQINHPPTRGRTMDIRALTEEIELIAGAGDADDALGLMGALLASGQTRWAIEIRRAVSGGKLDREALIATGEKLGRQSIEDREQARRELRKATRDLIRHGGDNIITRGARELARFI
;
A
#
# COMPACT_ATOMS: atom_id res chain seq x y z
N MET A 1 24.08 25.86 3.86
CA MET A 1 24.23 24.57 4.57
C MET A 1 23.23 23.61 3.93
N GLN A 2 23.67 22.78 2.99
CA GLN A 2 22.80 21.85 2.25
C GLN A 2 22.53 20.64 3.14
N ILE A 3 21.26 20.41 3.50
CA ILE A 3 20.84 19.24 4.25
C ILE A 3 20.71 18.10 3.24
N ASN A 4 21.80 17.35 3.05
CA ASN A 4 21.76 16.10 2.29
C ASN A 4 20.91 15.09 3.07
N HIS A 5 19.65 14.94 2.67
CA HIS A 5 18.85 13.79 3.09
C HIS A 5 19.31 12.57 2.28
N PRO A 6 19.84 11.51 2.92
CA PRO A 6 20.21 10.30 2.20
C PRO A 6 18.94 9.61 1.67
N PRO A 7 18.96 9.03 0.45
CA PRO A 7 17.84 8.24 -0.04
C PRO A 7 17.69 6.99 0.82
N THR A 8 16.59 6.91 1.57
CA THR A 8 16.20 5.77 2.39
C THR A 8 15.89 4.57 1.49
N ARG A 9 16.91 3.78 1.19
CA ARG A 9 16.76 2.50 0.48
C ARG A 9 15.83 1.58 1.28
N GLY A 10 14.71 1.21 0.67
CA GLY A 10 14.03 -0.05 0.97
C GLY A 10 13.14 -0.09 2.22
N ARG A 11 12.56 1.03 2.66
CA ARG A 11 11.38 0.93 3.55
C ARG A 11 10.17 0.70 2.66
N THR A 12 9.56 -0.49 2.72
CA THR A 12 8.19 -0.66 2.23
C THR A 12 7.34 0.37 2.96
N MET A 13 6.92 1.40 2.24
CA MET A 13 6.17 2.50 2.83
C MET A 13 4.79 1.96 3.22
N ASP A 14 4.44 2.08 4.49
CA ASP A 14 3.12 1.69 4.97
C ASP A 14 2.06 2.51 4.23
N ILE A 15 0.94 1.88 3.92
CA ILE A 15 -0.14 2.46 3.13
C ILE A 15 -0.71 3.70 3.84
N ARG A 16 -0.80 3.67 5.17
CA ARG A 16 -1.26 4.84 5.93
C ARG A 16 -0.30 6.02 5.75
N ALA A 17 1.00 5.79 5.91
CA ALA A 17 2.02 6.81 5.72
C ALA A 17 2.00 7.36 4.28
N LEU A 18 1.70 6.52 3.29
CA LEU A 18 1.56 6.94 1.90
C LEU A 18 0.31 7.80 1.65
N THR A 19 -0.82 7.46 2.25
CA THR A 19 -2.02 8.31 2.15
C THR A 19 -1.80 9.66 2.83
N GLU A 20 -1.20 9.69 4.03
CA GLU A 20 -0.87 10.93 4.76
C GLU A 20 0.08 11.82 3.95
N GLU A 21 1.13 11.24 3.36
CA GLU A 21 2.07 11.97 2.50
C GLU A 21 1.38 12.57 1.27
N ILE A 22 0.49 11.81 0.63
CA ILE A 22 -0.31 12.28 -0.52
C ILE A 22 -1.17 13.49 -0.13
N GLU A 23 -1.83 13.45 1.02
CA GLU A 23 -2.66 14.56 1.52
C GLU A 23 -1.82 15.80 1.80
N LEU A 24 -0.63 15.63 2.41
CA LEU A 24 0.31 16.72 2.68
C LEU A 24 0.79 17.39 1.39
N ILE A 25 1.23 16.59 0.40
CA ILE A 25 1.70 17.10 -0.89
C ILE A 25 0.58 17.80 -1.66
N ALA A 26 -0.63 17.22 -1.66
CA ALA A 26 -1.80 17.85 -2.27
C ALA A 26 -2.17 19.17 -1.58
N GLY A 27 -2.02 19.26 -0.26
CA GLY A 27 -2.21 20.47 0.54
C GLY A 27 -1.17 21.55 0.27
N ALA A 28 0.10 21.17 0.09
CA ALA A 28 1.18 22.08 -0.30
C ALA A 28 1.03 22.55 -1.76
N GLY A 29 0.68 21.65 -2.67
CA GLY A 29 0.62 21.91 -4.11
C GLY A 29 1.96 21.83 -4.83
N ASP A 30 2.97 21.25 -4.18
CA ASP A 30 4.33 21.16 -4.71
C ASP A 30 4.44 19.97 -5.67
N ALA A 31 4.75 20.27 -6.93
CA ALA A 31 4.92 19.26 -7.96
C ALA A 31 6.23 18.47 -7.79
N ASP A 32 7.28 19.09 -7.23
CA ASP A 32 8.57 18.44 -7.03
C ASP A 32 8.49 17.40 -5.91
N ASP A 33 7.75 17.69 -4.84
CA ASP A 33 7.48 16.72 -3.77
C ASP A 33 6.69 15.51 -4.30
N ALA A 34 5.69 15.74 -5.16
CA ALA A 34 4.95 14.66 -5.82
C ALA A 34 5.86 13.78 -6.69
N LEU A 35 6.81 14.37 -7.41
CA LEU A 35 7.81 13.64 -8.20
C LEU A 35 8.83 12.91 -7.31
N GLY A 36 9.18 13.49 -6.16
CA GLY A 36 10.00 12.84 -5.13
C GLY A 36 9.32 11.58 -4.60
N LEU A 37 8.04 11.68 -4.25
CA LEU A 37 7.22 10.55 -3.82
C LEU A 37 7.10 9.47 -4.90
N MET A 38 6.89 9.86 -6.17
CA MET A 38 6.93 8.95 -7.31
C MET A 38 8.27 8.18 -7.36
N GLY A 39 9.39 8.86 -7.18
CA GLY A 39 10.72 8.23 -7.16
C GLY A 39 10.87 7.20 -6.05
N ALA A 40 10.37 7.49 -4.84
CA ALA A 40 10.36 6.56 -3.72
C ALA A 40 9.49 5.32 -3.99
N LEU A 41 8.33 5.50 -4.64
CA LEU A 41 7.47 4.39 -5.04
C LEU A 41 8.11 3.49 -6.10
N LEU A 42 8.83 4.06 -7.07
CA LEU A 42 9.60 3.28 -8.05
C LEU A 42 10.70 2.46 -7.36
N ALA A 43 11.43 3.07 -6.41
CA ALA A 43 12.47 2.39 -5.66
C ALA A 43 11.94 1.23 -4.79
N SER A 44 10.67 1.29 -4.37
CA SER A 44 10.00 0.22 -3.62
C SER A 44 9.22 -0.77 -4.50
N GLY A 45 9.33 -0.66 -5.84
CA GLY A 45 8.65 -1.57 -6.78
C GLY A 45 7.14 -1.30 -6.94
N GLN A 46 6.63 -0.20 -6.38
CA GLN A 46 5.21 0.20 -6.46
C GLN A 46 4.93 0.99 -7.75
N THR A 47 5.31 0.42 -8.90
CA THR A 47 5.30 1.10 -10.20
C THR A 47 3.91 1.63 -10.60
N ARG A 48 2.85 0.89 -10.30
CA ARG A 48 1.47 1.32 -10.60
C ARG A 48 1.15 2.66 -9.93
N TRP A 49 1.45 2.79 -8.64
CA TRP A 49 1.15 4.01 -7.88
C TRP A 49 2.06 5.16 -8.29
N ALA A 50 3.33 4.88 -8.60
CA ALA A 50 4.23 5.89 -9.17
C ALA A 50 3.67 6.49 -10.47
N ILE A 51 3.10 5.67 -11.36
CA ILE A 51 2.50 6.15 -12.62
C ILE A 51 1.29 7.05 -12.34
N GLU A 52 0.42 6.70 -11.41
CA GLU A 52 -0.75 7.53 -11.06
C GLU A 52 -0.32 8.89 -10.49
N ILE A 53 0.68 8.91 -9.60
CA ILE A 53 1.23 10.18 -9.07
C ILE A 53 1.87 11.01 -10.19
N ARG A 54 2.61 10.38 -11.11
CA ARG A 54 3.21 11.10 -12.25
C ARG A 54 2.16 11.78 -13.12
N ARG A 55 0.99 11.16 -13.29
CA ARG A 55 -0.13 11.71 -14.08
C ARG A 55 -0.79 12.92 -13.42
N ALA A 56 -0.76 12.98 -12.08
CA ALA A 56 -1.22 14.16 -11.35
C ALA A 56 -0.29 15.36 -11.54
N VAL A 57 0.91 15.20 -12.10
CA VAL A 57 1.82 16.31 -12.41
C VAL A 57 1.86 16.60 -13.91
N SER A 58 1.42 17.78 -14.33
CA SER A 58 1.42 18.19 -15.74
C SER A 58 2.08 19.55 -15.92
N GLY A 59 3.06 19.65 -16.82
CA GLY A 59 3.78 20.89 -17.10
C GLY A 59 4.42 21.54 -15.85
N GLY A 60 4.86 20.73 -14.88
CA GLY A 60 5.41 21.21 -13.60
C GLY A 60 4.36 21.71 -12.59
N LYS A 61 3.06 21.50 -12.87
CA LYS A 61 1.97 21.84 -11.95
C LYS A 61 1.34 20.57 -11.39
N LEU A 62 1.01 20.60 -10.11
CA LEU A 62 0.27 19.54 -9.45
C LEU A 62 -1.24 19.74 -9.61
N ASP A 63 -1.90 18.73 -10.16
CA ASP A 63 -3.34 18.53 -10.06
C ASP A 63 -3.65 17.91 -8.69
N ARG A 64 -4.05 18.77 -7.76
CA ARG A 64 -4.32 18.41 -6.36
C ARG A 64 -5.48 17.41 -6.25
N GLU A 65 -6.52 17.59 -7.06
CA GLU A 65 -7.71 16.73 -7.02
C GLU A 65 -7.37 15.33 -7.52
N ALA A 66 -6.60 15.24 -8.62
CA ALA A 66 -6.12 13.95 -9.13
C ALA A 66 -5.20 13.23 -8.13
N LEU A 67 -4.36 13.97 -7.41
CA LEU A 67 -3.48 13.39 -6.38
C LEU A 67 -4.28 12.85 -5.19
N ILE A 68 -5.26 13.62 -4.68
CA ILE A 68 -6.15 13.17 -3.58
C ILE A 68 -6.94 11.92 -4.00
N ALA A 69 -7.53 11.94 -5.20
CA ALA A 69 -8.26 10.78 -5.72
C ALA A 69 -7.37 9.53 -5.83
N THR A 70 -6.08 9.71 -6.13
CA THR A 70 -5.09 8.63 -6.12
C THR A 70 -4.89 8.07 -4.71
N GLY A 71 -4.76 8.93 -3.70
CA GLY A 71 -4.66 8.53 -2.29
C GLY A 71 -5.88 7.74 -1.80
N GLU A 72 -7.09 8.19 -2.12
CA GLU A 72 -8.33 7.50 -1.78
C GLU A 72 -8.43 6.12 -2.44
N LYS A 73 -8.08 6.03 -3.73
CA LYS A 73 -8.05 4.76 -4.48
C LYS A 73 -7.07 3.78 -3.85
N LEU A 74 -5.93 4.26 -3.39
CA LEU A 74 -4.91 3.46 -2.72
C LEU A 74 -5.41 2.92 -1.38
N GLY A 75 -6.04 3.78 -0.56
CA GLY A 75 -6.65 3.37 0.70
C GLY A 75 -7.73 2.30 0.51
N ARG A 76 -8.60 2.48 -0.49
CA ARG A 76 -9.66 1.51 -0.81
C ARG A 76 -9.10 0.17 -1.27
N GLN A 77 -8.14 0.17 -2.20
CA GLN A 77 -7.49 -1.06 -2.67
C GLN A 77 -6.84 -1.82 -1.50
N SER A 78 -6.21 -1.12 -0.55
CA SER A 78 -5.62 -1.76 0.63
C SER A 78 -6.64 -2.49 1.51
N ILE A 79 -7.82 -1.91 1.67
CA ILE A 79 -8.92 -2.53 2.43
C ILE A 79 -9.40 -3.78 1.69
N GLU A 80 -9.63 -3.67 0.39
CA GLU A 80 -10.06 -4.79 -0.46
C GLU A 80 -9.05 -5.93 -0.45
N ASP A 81 -7.76 -5.63 -0.59
CA ASP A 81 -6.68 -6.62 -0.57
C ASP A 81 -6.58 -7.33 0.79
N ARG A 82 -6.74 -6.58 1.90
CA ARG A 82 -6.77 -7.16 3.25
C ARG A 82 -7.98 -8.08 3.46
N GLU A 83 -9.15 -7.66 3.01
CA GLU A 83 -10.34 -8.50 3.07
C GLU A 83 -10.20 -9.76 2.22
N GLN A 84 -9.65 -9.62 1.02
CA GLN A 84 -9.42 -10.74 0.12
C GLN A 84 -8.43 -11.74 0.72
N ALA A 85 -7.30 -11.26 1.26
CA ALA A 85 -6.34 -12.09 1.97
C ALA A 85 -6.99 -12.80 3.17
N ARG A 86 -7.87 -12.12 3.92
CA ARG A 86 -8.63 -12.75 5.02
C ARG A 86 -9.60 -13.82 4.51
N ARG A 87 -10.30 -13.57 3.40
CA ARG A 87 -11.20 -14.56 2.77
C ARG A 87 -10.41 -15.79 2.31
N GLU A 88 -9.28 -15.60 1.68
CA GLU A 88 -8.38 -16.66 1.22
C GLU A 88 -7.80 -17.46 2.39
N LEU A 89 -7.35 -16.79 3.45
CA LEU A 89 -6.86 -17.45 4.66
C LEU A 89 -7.95 -18.30 5.32
N ARG A 90 -9.17 -17.78 5.44
CA ARG A 90 -10.32 -18.54 5.96
C ARG A 90 -10.63 -19.76 5.08
N LYS A 91 -10.56 -19.62 3.76
CA LYS A 91 -10.76 -20.74 2.82
C LYS A 91 -9.68 -21.79 3.01
N ALA A 92 -8.41 -21.40 3.00
CA ALA A 92 -7.27 -22.30 3.19
C ALA A 92 -7.34 -23.01 4.55
N THR A 93 -7.70 -22.30 5.62
CA THR A 93 -7.88 -22.88 6.96
C THR A 93 -9.00 -23.93 6.96
N ARG A 94 -10.13 -23.64 6.31
CA ARG A 94 -11.26 -24.56 6.21
C ARG A 94 -10.90 -25.81 5.39
N ASP A 95 -10.21 -25.63 4.28
CA ASP A 95 -9.79 -26.74 3.41
C ASP A 95 -8.78 -27.63 4.15
N LEU A 96 -7.86 -27.03 4.92
CA LEU A 96 -6.92 -27.76 5.74
C LEU A 96 -7.59 -28.52 6.89
N ILE A 97 -8.65 -27.97 7.52
CA ILE A 97 -9.43 -28.70 8.54
C ILE A 97 -10.21 -29.87 7.93
N ARG A 98 -10.76 -29.69 6.72
CA ARG A 98 -11.60 -30.70 6.06
C ARG A 98 -10.79 -31.85 5.45
N HIS A 99 -9.62 -31.54 4.91
CA HIS A 99 -8.80 -32.49 4.14
C HIS A 99 -7.48 -32.85 4.82
N GLY A 100 -7.08 -32.15 5.87
CA GLY A 100 -5.90 -32.46 6.66
C GLY A 100 -6.12 -33.66 7.58
N GLY A 101 -5.17 -34.59 7.59
CA GLY A 101 -5.10 -35.64 8.61
C GLY A 101 -4.84 -35.06 10.01
N ASP A 102 -4.89 -35.89 11.05
CA ASP A 102 -4.76 -35.43 12.44
C ASP A 102 -3.30 -35.13 12.82
N ASN A 103 -2.79 -34.00 12.33
CA ASN A 103 -1.42 -33.52 12.54
C ASN A 103 -1.39 -32.13 13.19
N ILE A 104 -0.19 -31.67 13.55
CA ILE A 104 0.01 -30.41 14.28
C ILE A 104 -0.46 -29.18 13.48
N ILE A 105 -0.39 -29.23 12.15
CA ILE A 105 -0.84 -28.16 11.26
C ILE A 105 -2.37 -28.09 11.25
N THR A 106 -3.05 -29.24 11.19
CA THR A 106 -4.53 -29.32 11.26
C THR A 106 -5.05 -28.86 12.63
N ARG A 107 -4.37 -29.19 13.73
CA ARG A 107 -4.70 -28.68 15.07
C ARG A 107 -4.52 -27.17 15.17
N GLY A 108 -3.38 -26.63 14.70
CA GLY A 108 -3.15 -25.18 14.66
C GLY A 108 -4.18 -24.44 13.81
N ALA A 109 -4.60 -25.00 12.67
CA ALA A 109 -5.66 -24.43 11.84
C ALA A 109 -7.03 -24.41 12.56
N ARG A 110 -7.38 -25.46 13.34
CA ARG A 110 -8.60 -25.46 14.16
C ARG A 110 -8.59 -24.39 15.24
N GLU A 111 -7.44 -24.10 15.84
CA GLU A 111 -7.30 -23.03 16.82
C GLU A 111 -7.39 -21.65 16.17
N LEU A 112 -6.67 -21.43 15.06
CA LEU A 112 -6.75 -20.19 14.28
C LEU A 112 -8.19 -19.90 13.82
N ALA A 113 -8.94 -20.92 13.39
CA ALA A 113 -10.34 -20.78 12.98
C ALA A 113 -11.26 -20.17 14.05
N ARG A 114 -10.85 -20.16 15.34
CA ARG A 114 -11.62 -19.51 16.43
C ARG A 114 -11.47 -17.99 16.46
N PHE A 115 -10.41 -17.47 15.82
CA PHE A 115 -10.04 -16.05 15.87
C PHE A 115 -10.31 -15.29 14.55
N ILE A 116 -10.50 -16.01 13.45
CA ILE A 116 -10.76 -15.43 12.12
C ILE A 116 -12.21 -15.48 11.73
#